data_AF-A0A3R7X9Y9-F1
#
_entry.id   AF-A0A3R7X9Y9-F1
#
_cell.length_a   1.000
_cell.length_b   1.000
_cell.length_c   1.000
_cell.angle_alpha   90.00
_cell.angle_beta   90.00
_cell.angle_gamma   90.00
#
_symmetry.space_group_name_H-M   'P 1'
#
loop_
_entity.id
_entity.type
_entity.pdbx_description
1 polymer ?
#
loop_
_entity_poly.entity_id
_entity_poly.type
_entity_poly.pdbx_seq_one_letter_code
_entity_poly.pdbx_strand_id
1 'polypeptide(L)'
;MLFLLFLIQKNTAASQDNYINIFKETLSGYNIMYDSLKSFKSGAICIPHKVDKVFTKYAVGFSFNMHKKKSAELIALEGCKKMKKKLISYDCKCEIIL
;
A
#
# COMPACT_ATOMS: atom_id res chain seq x y z
N MET A 1 -28.71 5.77 35.96
CA MET A 1 -27.31 5.45 35.63
C MET A 1 -27.25 5.00 34.17
N LEU A 2 -27.00 5.93 33.26
CA LEU A 2 -26.91 5.66 31.82
C LEU A 2 -25.41 5.63 31.47
N PHE A 3 -24.79 4.44 31.51
CA PHE A 3 -23.41 4.29 31.06
C PHE A 3 -23.42 4.26 29.53
N LEU A 4 -22.96 5.36 28.94
CA LEU A 4 -22.66 5.51 27.52
C LEU A 4 -21.64 4.45 27.10
N LEU A 5 -22.09 3.47 26.33
CA LEU A 5 -21.24 2.60 25.52
C LEU A 5 -20.54 3.47 24.46
N PHE A 6 -19.31 3.90 24.75
CA PHE A 6 -18.44 4.46 23.74
C PHE A 6 -18.08 3.37 22.73
N LEU A 7 -18.71 3.45 21.56
CA LEU A 7 -18.34 2.70 20.37
C LEU A 7 -16.92 3.10 19.97
N ILE A 8 -15.95 2.22 20.19
CA ILE A 8 -14.61 2.35 19.60
C ILE A 8 -14.76 2.05 18.10
N GLN A 9 -15.05 3.07 17.30
CA GLN A 9 -14.86 3.01 15.85
C GLN A 9 -13.36 2.95 15.59
N LYS A 10 -12.86 1.75 15.30
CA LYS A 10 -11.50 1.56 14.75
C LYS A 10 -11.43 2.33 13.43
N ASN A 11 -10.58 3.36 13.39
CA ASN A 11 -10.25 4.18 12.22
C ASN A 11 -9.57 3.36 11.11
N THR A 12 -10.33 2.51 10.40
CA THR A 12 -9.82 1.72 9.26
C THR A 12 -9.74 2.53 7.97
N ALA A 13 -10.64 3.49 7.77
CA ALA A 13 -10.63 4.35 6.57
C ALA A 13 -9.40 5.29 6.55
N ALA A 14 -9.08 5.91 7.69
CA ALA A 14 -7.96 6.84 7.81
C ALA A 14 -6.59 6.18 7.58
N SER A 15 -6.46 4.86 7.81
CA SER A 15 -5.20 4.14 7.56
C SER A 15 -5.04 3.77 6.08
N GLN A 16 -6.11 3.45 5.37
CA GLN A 16 -6.05 3.09 3.95
C GLN A 16 -5.66 4.28 3.07
N ASP A 17 -6.28 5.44 3.27
CA ASP A 17 -5.94 6.67 2.53
C ASP A 17 -4.49 7.09 2.77
N ASN A 18 -4.01 6.92 4.00
CA ASN A 18 -2.61 7.17 4.35
C ASN A 18 -1.66 6.26 3.55
N TYR A 19 -1.93 4.96 3.44
CA TYR A 19 -1.08 4.04 2.67
C TYR A 19 -1.13 4.30 1.16
N ILE A 20 -2.26 4.77 0.62
CA ILE A 20 -2.35 5.19 -0.78
C ILE A 20 -1.43 6.40 -1.04
N ASN A 21 -1.44 7.39 -0.14
CA ASN A 21 -0.57 8.56 -0.27
C ASN A 21 0.91 8.16 -0.16
N ILE A 22 1.29 7.39 0.85
CA ILE A 22 2.65 6.87 1.02
C ILE A 22 3.10 6.09 -0.24
N PHE A 23 2.22 5.27 -0.81
CA PHE A 23 2.50 4.53 -2.04
C PHE A 23 2.82 5.47 -3.21
N LYS A 24 1.97 6.49 -3.44
CA LYS A 24 2.15 7.46 -4.51
C LYS A 24 3.41 8.29 -4.31
N GLU A 25 3.66 8.76 -3.09
CA GLU A 25 4.88 9.51 -2.73
C GLU A 25 6.14 8.67 -2.94
N THR A 26 6.10 7.40 -2.52
CA THR A 26 7.21 6.45 -2.73
C THR A 26 7.51 6.29 -4.22
N LEU A 27 6.50 6.09 -5.07
CA LEU A 27 6.67 5.99 -6.52
C LEU A 27 7.14 7.30 -7.15
N SER A 28 6.63 8.44 -6.66
CA SER A 28 7.08 9.76 -7.11
C SER A 28 8.57 9.98 -6.82
N GLY A 29 9.09 9.45 -5.72
CA GLY A 29 10.53 9.42 -5.41
C GLY A 29 11.37 8.64 -6.43
N TYR A 30 10.76 7.78 -7.23
CA TYR A 30 11.36 7.09 -8.37
C TYR A 30 10.99 7.71 -9.73
N ASN A 31 10.46 8.94 -9.75
CA ASN A 31 9.94 9.63 -10.93
C ASN A 31 8.78 8.89 -11.63
N ILE A 32 7.96 8.16 -10.87
CA ILE A 32 6.80 7.42 -11.38
C ILE A 32 5.52 8.05 -10.85
N MET A 33 4.79 8.74 -11.74
CA MET A 33 3.48 9.30 -11.42
C MET A 33 2.39 8.23 -11.62
N TYR A 34 2.03 7.52 -10.54
CA TYR A 34 1.07 6.40 -10.64
C TYR A 34 -0.28 6.80 -11.26
N ASP A 35 -0.78 7.99 -10.94
CA ASP A 35 -2.08 8.45 -11.43
C ASP A 35 -2.09 8.69 -12.95
N SER A 36 -0.95 9.01 -13.56
CA SER A 36 -0.82 9.17 -15.02
C SER A 36 -0.65 7.84 -15.77
N LEU A 37 -0.46 6.73 -15.06
CA LEU A 37 -0.39 5.40 -15.68
C LEU A 37 -1.75 5.00 -16.26
N LYS A 38 -1.69 4.36 -17.43
CA LYS A 38 -2.84 3.89 -18.23
C LYS A 38 -3.64 2.76 -17.54
N SER A 39 -4.75 2.35 -18.17
CA SER A 39 -5.75 1.41 -17.65
C SER A 39 -5.19 0.03 -17.27
N PHE A 40 -5.98 -0.71 -16.46
CA PHE A 40 -5.61 -2.00 -15.87
C PHE A 40 -4.30 -1.93 -15.08
N LYS A 41 -4.22 -0.92 -14.21
CA LYS A 41 -3.16 -0.77 -13.22
C LYS A 41 -3.56 -1.35 -11.88
N SER A 42 -2.56 -1.70 -11.08
CA SER A 42 -2.74 -2.07 -9.68
C SER A 42 -1.53 -1.63 -8.86
N GLY A 43 -1.75 -1.31 -7.59
CA GLY A 43 -0.74 -0.85 -6.64
C GLY A 43 -0.74 -1.71 -5.39
N ALA A 44 0.46 -2.08 -4.94
CA ALA A 44 0.70 -2.82 -3.71
C ALA A 44 1.70 -2.10 -2.81
N ILE A 45 1.49 -2.18 -1.50
CA ILE A 45 2.37 -1.60 -0.48
C ILE A 45 2.57 -2.57 0.68
N CYS A 46 3.75 -2.54 1.31
CA CYS A 46 4.04 -3.33 2.50
C CYS A 46 3.55 -2.62 3.77
N ILE A 47 2.43 -3.09 4.30
CA ILE A 47 1.76 -2.55 5.48
C ILE A 47 2.36 -3.19 6.75
N PRO A 48 2.92 -2.39 7.68
CA PRO A 48 3.44 -2.92 8.95
C PRO A 48 2.34 -3.56 9.80
N HIS A 49 2.67 -4.66 10.48
CA HIS A 49 1.72 -5.28 11.42
C HIS A 49 1.43 -4.41 12.66
N LYS A 50 2.34 -3.48 12.98
CA LYS A 50 2.17 -2.48 14.03
C LYS A 50 1.93 -1.12 13.38
N VAL A 51 0.65 -0.73 13.30
CA VAL A 51 0.17 0.46 12.57
C VAL A 51 0.61 1.79 13.19
N ASP A 52 1.09 1.78 14.43
CA ASP A 52 1.44 3.00 15.18
C ASP A 52 2.86 3.52 14.86
N LYS A 53 3.58 2.88 13.94
CA LYS A 53 4.93 3.28 13.54
C LYS A 53 4.97 3.74 12.09
N VAL A 54 5.39 4.98 11.90
CA VAL A 54 5.78 5.52 10.60
C VAL A 54 7.22 5.10 10.31
N PHE A 55 7.46 4.55 9.11
CA PHE A 55 8.79 4.14 8.67
C PHE A 55 9.31 5.10 7.60
N THR A 56 10.64 5.22 7.50
CA THR A 56 11.28 6.10 6.51
C THR A 56 11.24 5.54 5.08
N LYS A 57 10.94 4.25 4.93
CA LYS A 57 10.89 3.56 3.64
C LYS A 57 9.75 2.57 3.65
N TYR A 58 9.03 2.50 2.53
CA TYR A 58 8.01 1.48 2.28
C TYR A 58 8.37 0.69 1.03
N ALA A 59 8.15 -0.62 1.07
CA ALA A 59 8.20 -1.43 -0.14
C ALA A 59 6.88 -1.27 -0.90
N VAL A 60 7.00 -1.00 -2.19
CA VAL A 60 5.87 -0.83 -3.10
C VAL A 60 6.06 -1.69 -4.34
N GLY A 61 4.95 -1.99 -5.01
CA GLY A 61 4.96 -2.60 -6.33
C GLY A 61 3.76 -2.12 -7.12
N PHE A 62 3.92 -2.03 -8.43
CA PHE A 62 2.86 -1.54 -9.31
C PHE A 62 2.91 -2.26 -10.65
N SER A 63 1.80 -2.19 -11.37
CA SER A 63 1.67 -2.62 -12.76
C SER A 63 0.68 -1.70 -13.46
N PHE A 64 0.74 -1.64 -14.79
CA PHE A 64 -0.14 -0.83 -15.64
C PHE A 64 -0.14 -1.39 -17.07
N ASN A 65 -1.15 -1.06 -17.89
CA ASN A 65 -1.31 -1.63 -19.24
C ASN A 65 -1.42 -3.16 -19.25
N MET A 66 -2.04 -3.75 -18.23
CA MET A 66 -2.22 -5.20 -18.17
C MET A 66 -3.47 -5.64 -18.93
N HIS A 67 -3.46 -6.85 -19.48
CA HIS A 67 -4.64 -7.40 -20.16
C HIS A 67 -5.76 -7.81 -19.18
N LYS A 68 -5.41 -8.18 -17.95
CA LYS A 68 -6.35 -8.62 -16.90
C LYS A 68 -6.00 -7.99 -15.56
N LYS A 69 -7.01 -7.55 -14.80
CA LYS A 69 -6.82 -6.98 -13.45
C LYS A 69 -6.08 -7.92 -12.51
N LYS A 70 -6.42 -9.21 -12.51
CA LYS A 70 -5.74 -10.23 -11.67
C LYS A 70 -4.24 -10.34 -11.98
N SER A 71 -3.85 -10.20 -13.25
CA SER A 71 -2.42 -10.16 -13.62
C SER A 71 -1.74 -8.91 -13.10
N ALA A 72 -2.43 -7.77 -13.14
CA ALA A 72 -1.95 -6.51 -12.59
C ALA A 72 -1.66 -6.62 -11.08
N GLU A 73 -2.61 -7.18 -10.33
CA GLU A 73 -2.48 -7.41 -8.89
C GLU A 73 -1.31 -8.34 -8.55
N LEU A 74 -1.17 -9.46 -9.27
CA LEU A 74 -0.07 -10.42 -9.04
C LEU A 74 1.30 -9.77 -9.27
N ILE A 75 1.45 -9.00 -10.35
CA ILE A 75 2.71 -8.32 -10.65
C ILE A 75 3.01 -7.26 -9.60
N ALA A 76 2.01 -6.47 -9.18
CA ALA A 76 2.16 -5.47 -8.13
C ALA A 76 2.60 -6.11 -6.81
N LEU A 77 1.97 -7.21 -6.39
CA LEU A 77 2.34 -7.96 -5.19
C LEU A 77 3.76 -8.52 -5.25
N GLU A 78 4.15 -9.13 -6.37
CA GLU A 78 5.50 -9.66 -6.54
C GLU A 78 6.56 -8.56 -6.53
N GLY A 79 6.27 -7.41 -7.15
CA GLY A 79 7.11 -6.22 -7.07
C GLY A 79 7.33 -5.75 -5.63
N CYS A 80 6.24 -5.62 -4.86
CA CYS A 80 6.30 -5.26 -3.45
C CYS A 80 7.13 -6.27 -2.64
N LYS A 81 6.91 -7.59 -2.82
CA LYS A 81 7.66 -8.63 -2.11
C LYS A 81 9.16 -8.59 -2.43
N LYS A 82 9.51 -8.39 -3.71
CA LYS A 82 10.92 -8.26 -4.14
C LYS A 82 11.57 -7.02 -3.56
N MET A 83 10.87 -5.89 -3.54
CA MET A 83 11.36 -4.66 -2.93
C MET A 83 11.53 -4.82 -1.41
N LYS A 84 10.54 -5.44 -0.73
CA LYS A 84 10.60 -5.77 0.69
C LYS A 84 11.88 -6.56 1.01
N LYS A 85 12.13 -7.65 0.28
CA LYS A 85 13.31 -8.50 0.49
C LYS A 85 14.64 -7.75 0.35
N LYS A 86 14.69 -6.68 -0.46
CA LYS A 86 15.92 -5.92 -0.72
C LYS A 86 16.12 -4.72 0.21
N LEU A 87 15.04 -4.05 0.61
CA LEU A 87 15.13 -2.70 1.19
C LEU A 87 14.49 -2.56 2.58
N ILE A 88 13.69 -3.54 3.02
CA ILE A 88 12.86 -3.41 4.23
C ILE A 88 13.29 -4.42 5.29
N SER A 89 13.61 -3.92 6.48
CA SER A 89 14.05 -4.70 7.64
C SER A 89 12.95 -4.95 8.68
N TYR A 90 11.82 -4.24 8.58
CA TYR A 90 10.70 -4.39 9.52
C TYR A 90 9.68 -5.43 9.03
N ASP A 91 8.92 -5.99 9.97
CA ASP A 91 7.85 -6.94 9.65
C ASP A 91 6.62 -6.21 9.08
N CYS A 92 6.24 -6.61 7.87
CA CYS A 92 5.13 -6.04 7.10
C CYS A 92 4.60 -7.05 6.09
N LYS A 93 3.38 -6.83 5.62
CA LYS A 93 2.73 -7.65 4.60
C LYS A 93 2.40 -6.82 3.37
N CYS A 94 2.75 -7.32 2.19
CA CYS A 94 2.38 -6.70 0.92
C CYS A 94 0.90 -6.93 0.63
N GLU A 95 0.15 -5.85 0.45
CA GLU A 95 -1.28 -5.87 0.18
C GLU A 95 -1.62 -4.95 -1.00
N ILE A 96 -2.67 -5.30 -1.75
CA ILE A 96 -3.21 -4.46 -2.83
C ILE A 96 -3.98 -3.29 -2.20
N ILE A 97 -3.73 -2.09 -2.70
CA ILE A 97 -4.40 -0.86 -2.26
C ILE A 97 -5.10 -0.11 -3.40
N LEU A 98 -4.72 -0.38 -4.65
CA LEU A 98 -5.23 0.24 -5.88
C LEU A 98 -5.39 -0.78 -7.00
#